data_AF-A0A7K3UMV6-F1
#
_entry.id   AF-A0A7K3UMV6-F1
#
_cell.length_a   1.000
_cell.length_b   1.000
_cell.length_c   1.000
_cell.angle_alpha   90.00
_cell.angle_beta   90.00
_cell.angle_gamma   90.00
#
_symmetry.space_group_name_H-M   'P 1'
#
loop_
_entity.id
_entity.type
_entity.pdbx_description
1 polymer ?
#
loop_
_entity_poly.entity_id
_entity_poly.type
_entity_poly.pdbx_seq_one_letter_code
_entity_poly.pdbx_strand_id
1 'polypeptide(L)'
;LLKALEEPPERTVWILCAPSEADLLPTIRSRVRTLRLREPDVADVAQLIAARTGADPALAEQSARLAQRHIGMAVRLATDAEARARREETLRAVLGVRGVGTAVETAARIVQLATDDAKALTAERDEAEREALLRTLG
;
A
#
# COMPACT_ATOMS: atom_id res chain seq x y z
N LEU A 1 17.62 8.61 24.17
CA LEU A 1 17.81 7.64 23.06
C LEU A 1 19.28 7.30 22.83
N LEU A 2 20.17 8.27 22.58
CA LEU A 2 21.58 8.02 22.24
C LEU A 2 22.32 7.10 23.22
N LYS A 3 22.29 7.41 24.52
CA LYS A 3 22.92 6.58 25.55
C LYS A 3 22.44 5.12 25.53
N ALA A 4 21.15 4.90 25.25
CA ALA A 4 20.57 3.55 25.19
C ALA A 4 20.88 2.79 23.89
N LEU A 5 21.28 3.50 22.82
CA LEU A 5 21.79 2.86 21.60
C LEU A 5 23.28 2.50 21.72
N GLU A 6 24.04 3.28 22.50
CA GLU A 6 25.46 3.02 22.78
C GLU A 6 25.64 1.89 23.81
N GLU A 7 24.80 1.87 24.82
CA GLU A 7 24.80 0.90 25.92
C GLU A 7 23.41 0.24 26.01
N PRO A 8 23.03 -0.61 25.03
CA PRO A 8 21.72 -1.24 25.05
C PRO A 8 21.60 -2.16 26.28
N PRO A 9 20.46 -2.14 26.99
CA PRO A 9 20.20 -3.09 28.06
C PRO A 9 20.28 -4.53 27.55
N GLU A 10 20.60 -5.48 28.45
CA GLU A 10 20.67 -6.89 28.08
C GLU A 10 19.39 -7.35 27.37
N ARG A 11 19.55 -8.16 26.33
CA ARG A 11 18.45 -8.75 25.54
C ARG A 11 17.52 -7.72 24.86
N THR A 12 18.00 -6.50 24.58
CA THR A 12 17.21 -5.48 23.87
C THR A 12 17.57 -5.42 22.38
N VAL A 13 16.56 -5.41 21.51
CA VAL A 13 16.73 -5.16 20.06
C VAL A 13 16.00 -3.88 19.69
N TRP A 14 16.71 -2.94 19.07
CA TRP A 14 16.14 -1.70 18.55
C TRP A 14 15.86 -1.83 17.05
N ILE A 15 14.62 -1.55 16.66
CA ILE A 15 14.21 -1.43 15.25
C ILE A 15 13.78 0.01 15.05
N LEU A 16 14.55 0.75 14.23
CA LEU A 16 14.25 2.13 13.88
C LEU A 16 13.79 2.16 12.41
N CYS A 17 12.69 2.86 12.14
CA CYS A 17 12.18 3.08 10.80
C CYS A 17 12.35 4.57 10.45
N ALA A 18 13.00 4.84 9.33
CA ALA A 18 13.14 6.18 8.77
C ALA A 18 12.89 6.11 7.24
N PRO A 19 12.25 7.13 6.63
CA PRO A 19 12.06 7.18 5.18
C PRO A 19 13.40 7.18 4.43
N SER A 20 14.43 7.82 4.99
CA SER A 20 15.79 7.79 4.48
C SER A 20 16.84 7.78 5.60
N GLU A 21 18.05 7.32 5.28
CA GLU A 21 19.19 7.42 6.20
C GLU A 21 19.62 8.87 6.49
N ALA A 22 19.29 9.81 5.60
CA ALA A 22 19.64 11.22 5.76
C ALA A 22 18.79 11.90 6.85
N ASP A 23 17.62 11.35 7.16
CA ASP A 23 16.72 11.86 8.20
C ASP A 23 17.20 11.54 9.63
N LEU A 24 18.26 10.73 9.75
CA LEU A 24 18.84 10.32 11.03
C LEU A 24 20.06 11.17 11.39
N LEU A 25 20.13 11.61 12.64
CA LEU A 25 21.31 12.29 13.19
C LEU A 25 22.56 11.41 13.00
N PRO A 26 23.73 11.99 12.64
CA PRO A 26 24.97 11.23 12.45
C PRO A 26 25.34 10.34 13.64
N THR A 27 25.01 10.79 14.85
CA THR A 27 25.22 10.04 16.10
C THR A 27 24.34 8.81 16.19
N ILE A 28 23.11 8.81 15.66
CA ILE A 28 22.28 7.59 15.59
C ILE A 28 22.81 6.68 14.49
N ARG A 29 23.09 7.22 13.30
CA ARG A 29 23.53 6.43 12.13
C ARG A 29 24.77 5.59 12.41
N SER A 30 25.71 6.13 13.18
CA SER A 30 26.96 5.40 13.46
C SER A 30 26.82 4.29 14.50
N ARG A 31 25.66 4.13 15.16
CA ARG A 31 25.37 3.06 16.13
C ARG A 31 24.28 2.09 15.66
N VAL A 32 23.80 2.23 14.41
CA VAL A 32 22.80 1.33 13.83
C VAL A 32 23.34 0.65 12.57
N ARG A 33 22.78 -0.51 12.26
CA ARG A 33 22.99 -1.16 10.96
C ARG A 33 21.83 -0.82 10.04
N THR A 34 22.13 -0.16 8.92
CA THR A 34 21.10 0.09 7.91
C THR A 34 20.71 -1.21 7.21
N LEU A 35 19.41 -1.50 7.21
CA LEU A 35 18.79 -2.49 6.34
C LEU A 35 17.90 -1.75 5.34
N ARG A 36 18.29 -1.78 4.06
CA ARG A 36 17.48 -1.18 2.99
C ARG A 36 16.45 -2.18 2.51
N LEU A 37 15.18 -1.85 2.72
CA LEU A 37 14.06 -2.58 2.14
C LEU A 37 13.96 -2.17 0.67
N ARG A 38 14.07 -3.15 -0.24
CA ARG A 38 13.86 -2.93 -1.66
C ARG A 38 12.41 -3.24 -1.99
N GLU A 39 11.87 -2.53 -2.96
CA GLU A 39 10.57 -2.89 -3.53
C GLU A 39 10.68 -4.27 -4.19
N PRO A 40 9.73 -5.18 -3.91
CA PRO A 40 9.69 -6.49 -4.55
C PRO A 40 9.41 -6.36 -6.05
N ASP A 41 9.82 -7.36 -6.82
CA ASP A 41 9.47 -7.40 -8.24
C ASP A 41 8.00 -7.78 -8.43
N VAL A 42 7.46 -7.46 -9.61
CA VAL A 42 6.06 -7.77 -9.96
C VAL A 42 5.76 -9.26 -9.76
N ALA A 43 6.70 -10.14 -10.13
CA ALA A 43 6.53 -11.59 -9.98
C ALA A 43 6.40 -12.01 -8.52
N ASP A 44 7.20 -11.43 -7.61
CA ASP A 44 7.14 -11.73 -6.18
C ASP A 44 5.82 -11.25 -5.58
N VAL A 45 5.36 -10.06 -5.96
CA VAL A 45 4.06 -9.51 -5.52
C VAL A 45 2.92 -10.37 -6.05
N ALA A 46 2.97 -10.81 -7.31
CA ALA A 46 1.96 -11.68 -7.91
C ALA A 46 1.88 -13.03 -7.19
N GLN A 47 3.03 -13.67 -6.91
CA GLN A 47 3.10 -14.91 -6.15
C GLN A 47 2.53 -14.73 -4.74
N LEU A 48 2.88 -13.63 -4.07
CA LEU A 48 2.35 -13.29 -2.74
C LEU A 48 0.83 -13.15 -2.76
N ILE A 49 0.27 -12.46 -3.76
CA ILE A 49 -1.17 -12.27 -3.92
C ILE A 49 -1.86 -13.61 -4.13
N ALA A 50 -1.42 -14.39 -5.13
CA ALA A 50 -2.01 -15.70 -5.44
C ALA A 50 -1.98 -16.63 -4.21
N ALA A 51 -0.86 -16.66 -3.48
CA ALA A 51 -0.73 -17.46 -2.27
C ALA A 51 -1.65 -17.00 -1.12
N ARG A 52 -1.90 -15.70 -0.97
CA ARG A 52 -2.72 -15.15 0.12
C ARG A 52 -4.22 -15.17 -0.16
N THR A 53 -4.61 -15.00 -1.42
CA THR A 53 -6.01 -14.77 -1.79
C THR A 53 -6.63 -15.89 -2.62
N GLY A 54 -5.81 -16.79 -3.17
CA GLY A 54 -6.26 -17.81 -4.12
C GLY A 54 -6.66 -17.24 -5.49
N ALA A 55 -6.32 -15.98 -5.78
CA ALA A 55 -6.59 -15.38 -7.08
C ALA A 55 -5.84 -16.11 -8.21
N ASP A 56 -6.46 -16.14 -9.40
CA ASP A 56 -5.85 -16.65 -10.61
C ASP A 56 -4.45 -16.00 -10.85
N PRO A 57 -3.41 -16.76 -11.25
CA PRO A 57 -2.07 -16.21 -11.42
C PRO A 57 -1.97 -15.05 -12.41
N ALA A 58 -2.72 -15.07 -13.52
CA ALA A 58 -2.69 -14.00 -14.49
C ALA A 58 -3.37 -12.72 -13.94
N LEU A 59 -4.47 -12.89 -13.20
CA LEU A 59 -5.11 -11.81 -12.48
C LEU A 59 -4.22 -11.22 -11.38
N ALA A 60 -3.51 -12.07 -10.63
CA ALA A 60 -2.57 -11.63 -9.60
C ALA A 60 -1.41 -10.82 -10.20
N GLU A 61 -0.84 -11.27 -11.32
CA GLU A 61 0.21 -10.55 -12.04
C GLU A 61 -0.29 -9.21 -12.58
N GLN A 62 -1.46 -9.20 -13.23
CA GLN A 62 -2.07 -7.97 -13.71
C GLN A 62 -2.29 -6.97 -12.57
N SER A 63 -2.81 -7.44 -11.44
CA SER A 63 -3.08 -6.61 -10.26
C SER A 63 -1.79 -6.04 -9.67
N ALA A 64 -0.72 -6.84 -9.58
CA ALA A 64 0.60 -6.38 -9.14
C ALA A 64 1.18 -5.28 -10.04
N ARG A 65 1.01 -5.41 -11.37
CA ARG A 65 1.44 -4.38 -12.34
C ARG A 65 0.61 -3.10 -12.20
N LEU A 66 -0.71 -3.23 -12.18
CA LEU A 66 -1.64 -2.10 -12.13
C LEU A 66 -1.53 -1.29 -10.83
N ALA A 67 -1.19 -1.94 -9.73
CA ALA A 67 -0.93 -1.34 -8.43
C ALA A 67 0.51 -0.84 -8.24
N GLN A 68 1.36 -0.92 -9.27
CA GLN A 68 2.77 -0.51 -9.20
C GLN A 68 3.50 -1.15 -8.01
N ARG A 69 3.29 -2.47 -7.80
CA ARG A 69 3.88 -3.28 -6.72
C ARG A 69 3.39 -2.92 -5.30
N HIS A 70 2.46 -1.98 -5.16
CA HIS A 70 1.83 -1.70 -3.87
C HIS A 70 0.97 -2.89 -3.44
N ILE A 71 1.46 -3.70 -2.49
CA ILE A 71 0.85 -4.97 -2.09
C ILE A 71 -0.63 -4.82 -1.70
N GLY A 72 -0.98 -3.85 -0.84
CA GLY A 72 -2.37 -3.66 -0.41
C GLY A 72 -3.35 -3.38 -1.56
N MET A 73 -3.01 -2.41 -2.42
CA MET A 73 -3.78 -2.10 -3.63
C MET A 73 -3.81 -3.26 -4.62
N ALA A 74 -2.71 -4.01 -4.76
CA ALA A 74 -2.65 -5.17 -5.65
C ALA A 74 -3.55 -6.31 -5.15
N VAL A 75 -3.60 -6.56 -3.84
CA VAL A 75 -4.54 -7.50 -3.22
C VAL A 75 -5.98 -7.06 -3.50
N ARG A 76 -6.31 -5.79 -3.27
CA ARG A 76 -7.65 -5.25 -3.58
C ARG A 76 -8.01 -5.45 -5.05
N LEU A 77 -7.12 -5.08 -5.98
CA LEU A 77 -7.35 -5.28 -7.40
C LEU A 77 -7.45 -6.76 -7.78
N ALA A 78 -6.89 -7.69 -7.01
CA ALA A 78 -7.02 -9.11 -7.28
C ALA A 78 -8.33 -9.70 -6.73
N THR A 79 -8.84 -9.20 -5.61
CA THR A 79 -10.01 -9.77 -4.91
C THR A 79 -11.32 -9.03 -5.15
N ASP A 80 -11.27 -7.77 -5.58
CA ASP A 80 -12.45 -6.92 -5.76
C ASP A 80 -12.65 -6.57 -7.25
N ALA A 81 -13.71 -7.10 -7.85
CA ALA A 81 -14.07 -6.82 -9.24
C ALA A 81 -14.56 -5.37 -9.45
N GLU A 82 -15.22 -4.78 -8.46
CA GLU A 82 -15.70 -3.40 -8.50
C GLU A 82 -14.53 -2.42 -8.45
N ALA A 83 -13.51 -2.70 -7.63
CA ALA A 83 -12.26 -1.92 -7.63
C ALA A 83 -11.57 -1.94 -9.00
N ARG A 84 -11.55 -3.10 -9.69
CA ARG A 84 -11.04 -3.20 -11.06
C ARG A 84 -11.88 -2.37 -12.04
N ALA A 85 -13.21 -2.46 -11.95
CA ALA A 85 -14.13 -1.72 -12.81
C ALA A 85 -13.97 -0.20 -12.67
N ARG A 86 -13.88 0.33 -11.43
CA ARG A 86 -13.64 1.77 -11.18
C ARG A 86 -12.29 2.23 -11.72
N ARG A 87 -11.26 1.40 -11.58
CA ARG A 87 -9.93 1.70 -12.16
C ARG A 87 -9.98 1.75 -13.69
N GLU A 88 -10.69 0.82 -14.32
CA GLU A 88 -10.87 0.83 -15.77
C GLU A 88 -11.67 2.05 -16.24
N GLU A 89 -12.75 2.42 -15.55
CA GLU A 89 -13.51 3.64 -15.82
C GLU A 89 -12.62 4.89 -15.75
N THR A 90 -11.82 5.01 -14.69
CA THR A 90 -10.87 6.11 -14.50
C THR A 90 -9.91 6.20 -15.69
N LEU A 91 -9.33 5.07 -16.10
CA LEU A 91 -8.39 5.03 -17.24
C LEU A 91 -9.08 5.40 -18.55
N ARG A 92 -10.28 4.88 -18.82
CA ARG A 92 -11.05 5.24 -20.03
C ARG A 92 -11.40 6.72 -20.06
N ALA A 93 -11.76 7.31 -18.91
CA ALA A 93 -12.06 8.74 -18.82
C ALA A 93 -10.83 9.58 -19.17
N VAL A 94 -9.65 9.24 -18.63
CA VAL A 94 -8.39 9.93 -18.94
C VAL A 94 -8.05 9.83 -20.43
N LEU A 95 -8.17 8.64 -21.02
CA LEU A 95 -7.89 8.43 -22.45
C LEU A 95 -8.89 9.15 -23.37
N GLY A 96 -10.08 9.50 -22.87
CA GLY A 96 -11.12 10.22 -23.61
C GLY A 96 -10.99 11.75 -23.61
N VAL A 97 -10.02 12.31 -22.90
CA VAL A 97 -9.82 13.77 -22.79
C VAL A 97 -9.39 14.34 -24.15
N ARG A 98 -10.16 15.32 -24.66
CA ARG A 98 -9.94 15.95 -25.98
C ARG A 98 -9.65 17.45 -25.91
N GLY A 99 -9.68 18.04 -24.72
CA GLY A 99 -9.42 19.46 -24.51
C GLY A 99 -9.55 19.86 -23.05
N VAL A 100 -9.23 21.12 -22.76
CA VAL A 100 -9.13 21.64 -21.38
C VAL A 100 -10.43 21.46 -20.60
N GLY A 101 -11.60 21.73 -21.20
CA GLY A 101 -12.90 21.53 -20.53
C GLY A 101 -13.10 20.08 -20.07
N THR A 102 -12.96 19.13 -21.00
CA THR A 102 -13.06 17.69 -20.68
C THR A 102 -11.98 17.23 -19.69
N ALA A 103 -10.82 17.88 -19.68
CA ALA A 103 -9.75 17.57 -18.74
C ALA A 103 -10.12 17.97 -17.30
N VAL A 104 -10.71 19.16 -17.12
CA VAL A 104 -11.15 19.64 -15.79
C VAL A 104 -12.29 18.78 -15.25
N GLU A 105 -13.29 18.45 -16.09
CA GLU A 105 -14.38 17.55 -15.71
C GLU A 105 -13.89 16.15 -15.34
N THR A 106 -12.97 15.61 -16.13
CA THR A 106 -12.36 14.30 -15.86
C THR A 106 -11.56 14.33 -14.57
N ALA A 107 -10.78 15.39 -14.32
CA ALA A 107 -10.03 15.55 -13.08
C ALA A 107 -10.97 15.59 -11.86
N ALA A 108 -12.07 16.33 -11.93
CA ALA A 108 -13.08 16.37 -10.86
C ALA A 108 -13.67 14.97 -10.61
N ARG A 109 -14.00 14.23 -11.67
CA ARG A 109 -14.50 12.85 -11.55
C ARG A 109 -13.48 11.91 -10.90
N ILE A 110 -12.21 12.01 -11.28
CA ILE A 110 -11.13 11.18 -10.71
C ILE A 110 -10.97 11.48 -9.22
N VAL A 111 -10.98 12.75 -8.83
CA VAL A 111 -10.91 13.16 -7.41
C VAL A 111 -12.08 12.58 -6.61
N GLN A 112 -13.29 12.65 -7.18
CA GLN A 112 -14.49 12.08 -6.54
C GLN A 112 -14.36 10.55 -6.39
N LEU A 113 -14.03 9.83 -7.47
CA LEU A 113 -13.83 8.38 -7.45
C LEU A 113 -12.75 7.96 -6.43
N ALA A 114 -11.62 8.67 -6.41
CA ALA A 114 -10.55 8.40 -5.44
C ALA A 114 -10.99 8.65 -3.99
N THR A 115 -11.81 9.68 -3.76
CA THR A 115 -12.36 9.98 -2.43
C THR A 115 -13.32 8.87 -1.98
N ASP A 116 -14.18 8.40 -2.87
CA ASP A 116 -15.13 7.34 -2.57
C ASP A 116 -14.43 5.99 -2.37
N ASP A 117 -13.39 5.71 -3.16
CA ASP A 117 -12.51 4.55 -2.95
C ASP A 117 -11.80 4.59 -1.60
N ALA A 118 -11.26 5.76 -1.21
CA ALA A 118 -10.62 5.93 0.09
C ALA A 118 -11.60 5.71 1.25
N LYS A 119 -12.85 6.18 1.13
CA LYS A 119 -13.91 5.94 2.13
C LYS A 119 -14.27 4.46 2.23
N ALA A 120 -14.44 3.78 1.09
CA ALA A 120 -14.76 2.35 1.05
C ALA A 120 -13.65 1.52 1.71
N LEU A 121 -12.39 1.83 1.39
CA LEU A 121 -11.21 1.21 1.99
C LEU A 121 -11.15 1.38 3.52
N THR A 122 -11.41 2.59 4.01
CA THR A 122 -11.42 2.86 5.45
C THR A 122 -12.55 2.11 6.13
N ALA A 123 -13.76 2.10 5.56
CA ALA A 123 -14.91 1.40 6.13
C ALA A 123 -14.70 -0.13 6.22
N GLU A 124 -14.16 -0.76 5.18
CA GLU A 124 -13.82 -2.20 5.19
C GLU A 124 -12.80 -2.53 6.29
N ARG A 125 -11.80 -1.66 6.46
CA ARG A 125 -10.76 -1.84 7.48
C ARG A 125 -11.31 -1.65 8.89
N ASP A 126 -12.13 -0.63 9.10
CA ASP A 126 -12.75 -0.33 10.40
C ASP A 126 -13.63 -1.50 10.86
N GLU A 127 -14.40 -2.11 9.95
CA GLU A 127 -15.23 -3.28 10.29
C GLU A 127 -14.36 -4.50 10.65
N ALA A 128 -13.30 -4.78 9.89
CA ALA A 128 -12.40 -5.88 10.18
C ALA A 128 -11.66 -5.71 11.53
N GLU A 129 -11.22 -4.49 11.85
CA GLU A 129 -10.60 -4.16 13.14
C GLU A 129 -11.61 -4.29 14.29
N ARG A 130 -12.86 -3.85 14.07
CA ARG A 130 -13.95 -3.98 15.05
C ARG A 130 -14.32 -5.44 15.31
N GLU A 131 -14.44 -6.27 14.28
CA GLU A 131 -14.67 -7.72 14.43
C GLU A 131 -13.51 -8.43 15.14
N ALA A 132 -12.27 -8.05 14.87
CA ALA A 132 -11.10 -8.58 15.57
C ALA A 132 -11.10 -8.17 17.06
N LEU A 133 -11.46 -6.91 17.35
CA LEU A 133 -11.59 -6.42 18.72
C LEU A 133 -12.68 -7.18 19.48
N LEU A 134 -13.86 -7.37 18.88
CA LEU A 134 -14.96 -8.12 19.47
C LEU A 134 -14.59 -9.58 19.76
N ARG A 135 -13.81 -10.23 18.88
CA ARG A 135 -13.27 -11.58 19.12
C ARG A 135 -12.22 -11.65 20.25
N THR A 136 -11.56 -10.54 20.55
CA THR A 136 -10.52 -10.49 21.60
C THR A 136 -11.12 -10.11 22.96
N LEU A 137 -12.25 -9.41 22.97
CA LEU A 137 -12.98 -8.98 24.16
C LEU A 137 -14.11 -9.96 24.57
N GLY A 138 -14.38 -10.98 23.77
CA GLY A 138 -15.25 -12.12 24.06
C GLY A 138 -14.50 -13.45 23.98
#